data_AF-A0A9X3PBP1-F1
#
_entry.id   AF-A0A9X3PBP1-F1
#
_cell.length_a   1.000
_cell.length_b   1.000
_cell.length_c   1.000
_cell.angle_alpha   90.00
_cell.angle_beta   90.00
_cell.angle_gamma   90.00
#
_symmetry.space_group_name_H-M   'P 1'
#
loop_
_entity.id
_entity.type
_entity.pdbx_description
1 polymer ?
#
loop_
_entity_poly.entity_id
_entity_poly.type
_entity_poly.pdbx_seq_one_letter_code
_entity_poly.pdbx_strand_id
1 'polypeptide(L)'
;MTRSVSRRNLFKIGGGVAVAGVGASVAFTAHAQDVEPAQALHSSLVYPGADGKLNYALEEQSDRKIPNFSWAGYRNGEAPIPTAETVPAAVELEPIPGETDATVRINAALAEVAAKPKDANGFKGALLLHPGLYPVAETIELKYSGVILRGSGRTGDPAVSTIIRSTAKAGTENELTGVECPIKIGSDDMGVKWETMPDGTAPVPIPITSELVTAGSRRFAIESTAGLAVGDNIIIWHPCTSDWIDAIDGGGVTARPPWEPDKHPIMYNRFIKAIPTENEILIDAPVFNDLNFDLSKSYVYKWSNPNEVVNAGVENLRVDMGLLAEETKEEQENEKHADSCIVVSRSRDTWVRNVSTLHFKRSGVMVRRSHRVTVDDVWARDPRSRPVGGMRYNFCAGYMAQQVLFTNVWASQARHAFVAGGGASTSGVVWLDSRSNNGLKESGGHAHWSQGLLFDNVREETSESDRDEVLNLHNREDGGADESADAHGWSSVYSVLWNCTVGDGKDGFGRQACVQQPPTSQNFAIGTKGTGVKDTDGVVRVVSGESWIVTEPIGFVEHTNKNVEPASLYRKQLADRLAP
;
A
#
# COMPACT_ATOMS: atom_id res chain seq x y z
N MET A 1 -13.53 58.83 14.44
CA MET A 1 -12.60 58.72 15.58
C MET A 1 -11.89 57.38 15.44
N THR A 2 -10.78 57.36 14.68
CA THR A 2 -9.36 57.42 15.13
C THR A 2 -8.82 56.01 15.38
N ARG A 3 -8.23 55.36 14.36
CA ARG A 3 -6.77 55.27 14.02
C ARG A 3 -5.99 54.48 15.10
N SER A 4 -5.53 53.25 14.79
CA SER A 4 -4.21 52.88 14.22
C SER A 4 -3.03 53.05 15.20
N VAL A 5 -2.13 52.06 15.25
CA VAL A 5 -0.63 52.11 15.41
C VAL A 5 -0.18 50.72 15.93
N SER A 6 0.37 49.81 15.11
CA SER A 6 1.74 49.65 14.58
C SER A 6 2.82 49.19 15.58
N ARG A 7 3.46 48.06 15.25
CA ARG A 7 4.71 47.51 15.84
C ARG A 7 5.91 48.40 15.49
N ARG A 8 6.87 48.55 16.42
CA ARG A 8 8.30 48.79 16.12
C ARG A 8 9.21 48.47 17.32
N ASN A 9 10.38 47.95 16.98
CA ASN A 9 11.50 47.44 17.80
C ASN A 9 12.08 48.44 18.80
N LEU A 10 12.77 47.97 19.87
CA LEU A 10 14.22 48.16 20.04
C LEU A 10 14.80 47.47 21.31
N PHE A 11 16.07 47.09 21.20
CA PHE A 11 16.93 46.43 22.18
C PHE A 11 17.60 47.39 23.21
N LYS A 12 17.93 46.82 24.37
CA LYS A 12 19.07 47.09 25.29
C LYS A 12 19.01 48.22 26.36
N ILE A 13 19.73 47.90 27.45
CA ILE A 13 20.21 48.69 28.61
C ILE A 13 19.19 48.69 29.77
N GLY A 14 19.41 48.11 30.96
CA GLY A 14 20.63 47.94 31.75
C GLY A 14 20.60 48.95 32.91
N GLY A 15 20.21 48.53 34.12
CA GLY A 15 20.29 49.40 35.31
C GLY A 15 19.29 49.01 36.38
N GLY A 16 19.78 48.38 37.45
CA GLY A 16 18.98 47.90 38.57
C GLY A 16 18.43 48.99 39.48
N VAL A 17 17.31 48.67 40.11
CA VAL A 17 16.89 49.21 41.40
C VAL A 17 16.34 48.04 42.20
N ALA A 18 17.03 47.71 43.30
CA ALA A 18 16.58 46.71 44.25
C ALA A 18 15.51 47.35 45.16
N VAL A 19 14.31 46.79 45.15
CA VAL A 19 13.28 47.05 46.17
C VAL A 19 12.99 45.72 46.85
N ALA A 20 13.36 45.65 48.12
CA ALA A 20 13.12 44.51 48.99
C ALA A 20 11.62 44.41 49.30
N GLY A 21 10.98 43.37 48.79
CA GLY A 21 9.62 42.96 49.13
C GLY A 21 9.64 41.59 49.79
N VAL A 22 9.32 41.54 51.08
CA VAL A 22 9.15 40.31 51.85
C VAL A 22 7.87 39.62 51.36
N GLY A 23 8.03 38.54 50.59
CA GLY A 23 6.95 37.64 50.20
C GLY A 23 7.20 36.26 50.81
N ALA A 24 6.33 35.84 51.73
CA ALA A 24 6.36 34.50 52.31
C ALA A 24 6.10 33.46 51.20
N SER A 25 7.11 32.69 50.84
CA SER A 25 6.99 31.54 49.93
C SER A 25 6.44 30.35 50.71
N VAL A 26 5.19 29.98 50.45
CA VAL A 26 4.66 28.67 50.83
C VAL A 26 5.29 27.66 49.86
N ALA A 27 6.26 26.89 50.34
CA ALA A 27 6.87 25.82 49.56
C ALA A 27 5.88 24.65 49.43
N PHE A 28 5.23 24.54 48.27
CA PHE A 28 4.62 23.27 47.86
C PHE A 28 5.76 22.34 47.41
N THR A 29 6.18 21.44 48.28
CA THR A 29 6.94 20.25 47.86
C THR A 29 5.99 19.33 47.11
N ALA A 30 5.94 19.48 45.78
CA ALA A 30 5.40 18.45 44.93
C ALA A 30 6.34 17.24 45.03
N HIS A 31 5.90 16.17 45.70
CA HIS A 31 6.50 14.86 45.50
C HIS A 31 6.21 14.46 44.05
N ALA A 32 7.15 14.76 43.15
CA ALA A 32 7.27 14.01 41.91
C ALA A 32 7.53 12.56 42.35
N GLN A 33 6.50 11.72 42.27
CA GLN A 33 6.72 10.29 42.27
C GLN A 33 7.51 10.00 41.00
N ASP A 34 8.75 9.52 41.16
CA ASP A 34 9.49 8.91 40.09
C ASP A 34 8.66 7.72 39.58
N VAL A 35 7.85 7.97 38.54
CA VAL A 35 7.21 6.90 37.80
C VAL A 35 8.34 6.19 37.07
N GLU A 36 8.71 4.99 37.52
CA GLU A 36 9.59 4.12 36.74
C GLU A 36 9.09 4.12 35.29
N PRO A 37 9.96 4.33 34.28
CA PRO A 37 9.53 4.21 32.90
C PRO A 37 8.92 2.83 32.73
N ALA A 38 7.64 2.79 32.36
CA ALA A 38 6.94 1.54 32.11
C ALA A 38 7.80 0.68 31.16
N GLN A 39 8.12 -0.54 31.58
CA GLN A 39 8.92 -1.46 30.78
C GLN A 39 8.29 -1.57 29.38
N ALA A 40 9.11 -1.40 28.34
CA ALA A 40 8.65 -1.51 26.96
C ALA A 40 7.97 -2.87 26.75
N LEU A 41 6.74 -2.83 26.23
CA LEU A 41 5.95 -4.03 25.96
C LEU A 41 6.37 -4.56 24.60
N HIS A 42 6.81 -5.82 24.53
CA HIS A 42 7.24 -6.45 23.28
C HIS A 42 6.32 -7.62 22.93
N SER A 43 6.18 -7.90 21.64
CA SER A 43 5.52 -9.13 21.20
C SER A 43 6.35 -10.35 21.58
N SER A 44 5.69 -11.45 21.96
CA SER A 44 6.32 -12.76 22.13
C SER A 44 6.86 -13.35 20.81
N LEU A 45 6.32 -12.93 19.66
CA LEU A 45 6.74 -13.44 18.34
C LEU A 45 7.86 -12.63 17.70
N VAL A 46 7.89 -11.31 17.92
CA VAL A 46 8.89 -10.41 17.36
C VAL A 46 9.32 -9.38 18.40
N TYR A 47 10.56 -9.50 18.87
CA TYR A 47 11.09 -8.71 19.98
C TYR A 47 12.58 -8.39 19.76
N PRO A 48 13.11 -7.31 20.35
CA PRO A 48 14.53 -7.02 20.29
C PRO A 48 15.36 -8.10 21.02
N GLY A 49 16.38 -8.63 20.36
CA GLY A 49 17.42 -9.45 20.95
C GLY A 49 18.45 -8.63 21.74
N ALA A 50 19.41 -9.31 22.33
CA ALA A 50 20.47 -8.68 23.12
C ALA A 50 21.36 -7.72 22.30
N ASP A 51 21.44 -7.91 20.98
CA ASP A 51 22.14 -7.04 20.03
C ASP A 51 21.28 -5.87 19.53
N GLY A 52 20.03 -5.78 20.00
CA GLY A 52 19.05 -4.79 19.59
C GLY A 52 18.37 -5.07 18.25
N LYS A 53 18.74 -6.13 17.51
CA LYS A 53 18.03 -6.55 16.28
C LYS A 53 16.81 -7.38 16.63
N LEU A 54 15.83 -7.47 15.73
CA LEU A 54 14.64 -8.30 15.96
C LEU A 54 14.96 -9.80 15.92
N ASN A 55 14.59 -10.50 16.98
CA ASN A 55 14.44 -11.94 17.02
C ASN A 55 13.02 -12.32 16.60
N TYR A 56 12.88 -13.49 16.00
CA TYR A 56 11.62 -14.02 15.49
C TYR A 56 11.38 -15.39 16.10
N ALA A 57 10.34 -15.52 16.92
CA ALA A 57 9.85 -16.80 17.40
C ALA A 57 8.79 -17.37 16.45
N LEU A 58 8.60 -18.68 16.54
CA LEU A 58 7.44 -19.35 15.95
C LEU A 58 6.23 -19.14 16.87
N GLU A 59 5.05 -19.11 16.26
CA GLU A 59 3.79 -19.19 16.96
C GLU A 59 3.54 -20.66 17.33
N GLU A 60 3.31 -20.91 18.63
CA GLU A 60 3.35 -22.28 19.21
C GLU A 60 2.24 -23.20 18.66
N GLN A 61 1.11 -22.65 18.22
CA GLN A 61 -0.05 -23.39 17.75
C GLN A 61 -0.02 -23.69 16.24
N SER A 62 0.89 -23.07 15.47
CA SER A 62 0.89 -23.14 14.00
C SER A 62 2.28 -23.34 13.36
N ASP A 63 3.35 -23.28 14.16
CA ASP A 63 4.76 -23.22 13.71
C ASP A 63 5.04 -22.08 12.70
N ARG A 64 4.13 -21.09 12.58
CA ARG A 64 4.26 -19.95 11.66
C ARG A 64 4.95 -18.78 12.34
N LYS A 65 5.60 -17.93 11.55
CA LYS A 65 6.28 -16.71 12.02
C LYS A 65 5.84 -15.49 11.23
N ILE A 66 6.03 -14.32 11.81
CA ILE A 66 5.80 -13.04 11.13
C ILE A 66 6.89 -12.80 10.07
N PRO A 67 6.53 -12.56 8.79
CA PRO A 67 7.50 -12.26 7.74
C PRO A 67 8.23 -10.92 7.93
N ASN A 68 9.33 -10.74 7.18
CA ASN A 68 10.00 -9.43 7.07
C ASN A 68 9.37 -8.62 5.91
N PHE A 69 8.63 -7.57 6.25
CA PHE A 69 7.91 -6.69 5.32
C PHE A 69 8.75 -5.53 4.79
N SER A 70 9.96 -5.32 5.32
CA SER A 70 10.81 -4.18 4.95
C SER A 70 11.25 -4.17 3.48
N TRP A 71 11.01 -5.25 2.74
CA TRP A 71 11.27 -5.37 1.30
C TRP A 71 10.24 -4.63 0.43
N ALA A 72 9.17 -4.10 1.01
CA ALA A 72 8.22 -3.26 0.30
C ALA A 72 8.79 -1.86 0.03
N GLY A 73 8.46 -1.32 -1.15
CA GLY A 73 8.81 0.04 -1.56
C GLY A 73 9.91 0.14 -2.62
N TYR A 74 10.08 1.35 -3.15
CA TYR A 74 11.08 1.74 -4.13
C TYR A 74 12.46 1.16 -3.79
N ARG A 75 13.03 0.38 -4.72
CA ARG A 75 14.33 -0.30 -4.56
C ARG A 75 14.46 -1.07 -3.24
N ASN A 76 13.37 -1.68 -2.77
CA ASN A 76 13.33 -2.37 -1.47
C ASN A 76 13.79 -1.46 -0.32
N GLY A 77 13.62 -0.14 -0.36
CA GLY A 77 14.13 0.76 0.67
C GLY A 77 15.66 0.87 0.78
N GLU A 78 16.42 0.25 -0.14
CA GLU A 78 17.90 0.30 -0.15
C GLU A 78 18.44 1.63 -0.71
N ALA A 79 17.57 2.45 -1.31
CA ALA A 79 17.89 3.78 -1.79
C ALA A 79 16.70 4.73 -1.58
N PRO A 80 16.94 6.02 -1.28
CA PRO A 80 15.87 7.00 -1.17
C PRO A 80 15.24 7.29 -2.54
N ILE A 81 13.97 7.70 -2.53
CA ILE A 81 13.30 8.24 -3.71
C ILE A 81 14.03 9.52 -4.14
N PRO A 82 14.42 9.66 -5.44
CA PRO A 82 15.14 10.84 -5.93
C PRO A 82 14.42 12.15 -5.65
N THR A 83 15.15 13.25 -5.46
CA THR A 83 14.60 14.60 -5.25
C THR A 83 14.88 15.48 -6.47
N ALA A 84 14.43 16.73 -6.46
CA ALA A 84 14.80 17.71 -7.48
C ALA A 84 16.32 18.02 -7.48
N GLU A 85 17.01 17.81 -6.37
CA GLU A 85 18.45 17.98 -6.28
C GLU A 85 19.21 16.83 -6.95
N THR A 86 18.72 15.58 -6.83
CA THR A 86 19.40 14.41 -7.41
C THR A 86 18.98 14.12 -8.84
N VAL A 87 17.74 14.44 -9.22
CA VAL A 87 17.25 14.35 -10.61
C VAL A 87 16.58 15.68 -10.97
N PRO A 88 17.34 16.64 -11.54
CA PRO A 88 16.83 17.97 -11.86
C PRO A 88 15.82 17.94 -13.01
N ALA A 89 15.11 19.06 -13.17
CA ALA A 89 14.28 19.30 -14.35
C ALA A 89 15.17 19.33 -15.59
N ALA A 90 14.75 18.60 -16.61
CA ALA A 90 15.45 18.52 -17.89
C ALA A 90 14.61 19.12 -19.03
N VAL A 91 13.30 19.21 -18.82
CA VAL A 91 12.32 19.94 -19.62
C VAL A 91 11.34 20.59 -18.64
N GLU A 92 10.88 21.80 -18.95
CA GLU A 92 9.93 22.54 -18.13
C GLU A 92 8.75 23.01 -19.00
N LEU A 93 7.54 23.05 -18.43
CA LEU A 93 6.35 23.56 -19.09
C LEU A 93 5.62 24.55 -18.19
N GLU A 94 5.21 25.65 -18.80
CA GLU A 94 4.25 26.60 -18.23
C GLU A 94 2.81 26.19 -18.57
N PRO A 95 1.82 26.56 -17.74
CA PRO A 95 0.41 26.46 -18.12
C PRO A 95 0.11 27.46 -19.25
N ILE A 96 -0.80 27.10 -20.15
CA ILE A 96 -1.26 28.00 -21.22
C ILE A 96 -2.67 28.51 -20.86
N PRO A 97 -2.86 29.83 -20.65
CA PRO A 97 -4.19 30.39 -20.40
C PRO A 97 -5.17 30.05 -21.52
N GLY A 98 -6.33 29.46 -21.16
CA GLY A 98 -7.37 29.08 -22.12
C GLY A 98 -7.12 27.78 -22.88
N GLU A 99 -6.03 27.05 -22.59
CA GLU A 99 -5.82 25.70 -23.14
C GLU A 99 -6.94 24.77 -22.68
N THR A 100 -7.51 24.02 -23.63
CA THR A 100 -8.61 23.08 -23.36
C THR A 100 -8.14 21.64 -23.18
N ASP A 101 -6.93 21.31 -23.65
CA ASP A 101 -6.30 19.99 -23.48
C ASP A 101 -4.77 20.10 -23.64
N ALA A 102 -4.05 19.79 -22.57
CA ALA A 102 -2.59 19.79 -22.47
C ALA A 102 -1.98 18.41 -22.74
N THR A 103 -2.78 17.37 -22.97
CA THR A 103 -2.32 15.97 -22.97
C THR A 103 -1.20 15.73 -23.98
N VAL A 104 -1.39 16.17 -25.23
CA VAL A 104 -0.39 16.01 -26.30
C VAL A 104 0.90 16.73 -25.96
N ARG A 105 0.81 17.95 -25.44
CA ARG A 105 1.97 18.78 -25.08
C ARG A 105 2.78 18.18 -23.94
N ILE A 106 2.11 17.69 -22.89
CA ILE A 106 2.76 17.03 -21.76
C ILE A 106 3.43 15.72 -22.20
N ASN A 107 2.74 14.87 -22.97
CA ASN A 107 3.32 13.62 -23.45
C ASN A 107 4.50 13.83 -24.40
N ALA A 108 4.47 14.88 -25.24
CA ALA A 108 5.61 15.26 -26.07
C ALA A 108 6.82 15.70 -25.23
N ALA A 109 6.61 16.48 -24.18
CA ALA A 109 7.67 16.90 -23.27
C ALA A 109 8.26 15.72 -22.47
N LEU A 110 7.43 14.75 -22.06
CA LEU A 110 7.92 13.50 -21.46
C LEU A 110 8.80 12.71 -22.45
N ALA A 111 8.44 12.68 -23.74
CA ALA A 111 9.26 12.05 -24.78
C ALA A 111 10.59 12.79 -24.99
N GLU A 112 10.61 14.12 -24.87
CA GLU A 112 11.85 14.90 -24.91
C GLU A 112 12.78 14.58 -23.74
N VAL A 113 12.25 14.47 -22.51
CA VAL A 113 13.03 13.97 -21.37
C VAL A 113 13.53 12.56 -21.67
N ALA A 114 12.68 11.69 -22.23
CA ALA A 114 13.05 10.33 -22.58
C ALA A 114 14.16 10.23 -23.63
N ALA A 115 14.37 11.25 -24.46
CA ALA A 115 15.45 11.29 -25.44
C ALA A 115 16.84 11.58 -24.83
N LYS A 116 16.89 12.06 -23.58
CA LYS A 116 18.15 12.37 -22.89
C LYS A 116 18.91 11.08 -22.49
N PRO A 117 20.25 11.12 -22.39
CA PRO A 117 21.03 9.99 -21.90
C PRO A 117 20.66 9.67 -20.45
N LYS A 118 20.74 8.39 -20.07
CA LYS A 118 20.60 7.98 -18.67
C LYS A 118 21.86 8.38 -17.90
N ASP A 119 21.68 8.85 -16.67
CA ASP A 119 22.76 9.01 -15.70
C ASP A 119 23.20 7.66 -15.10
N ALA A 120 24.19 7.70 -14.22
CA ALA A 120 24.72 6.51 -13.55
C ALA A 120 23.70 5.78 -12.66
N ASN A 121 22.62 6.46 -12.26
CA ASN A 121 21.55 5.92 -11.42
C ASN A 121 20.34 5.43 -12.24
N GLY A 122 20.38 5.60 -13.57
CA GLY A 122 19.36 5.17 -14.52
C GLY A 122 18.30 6.22 -14.86
N PHE A 123 18.50 7.49 -14.50
CA PHE A 123 17.56 8.59 -14.74
C PHE A 123 17.92 9.42 -15.98
N LYS A 124 16.90 9.91 -16.68
CA LYS A 124 17.01 10.81 -17.83
C LYS A 124 16.66 12.26 -17.49
N GLY A 125 16.01 12.48 -16.36
CA GLY A 125 15.59 13.78 -15.86
C GLY A 125 14.11 13.83 -15.49
N ALA A 126 13.67 15.00 -15.05
CA ALA A 126 12.26 15.28 -14.80
C ALA A 126 11.66 16.22 -15.85
N LEU A 127 10.39 16.02 -16.18
CA LEU A 127 9.53 17.07 -16.71
C LEU A 127 8.96 17.84 -15.52
N LEU A 128 9.30 19.14 -15.42
CA LEU A 128 8.69 20.04 -14.44
C LEU A 128 7.49 20.77 -15.04
N LEU A 129 6.34 20.68 -14.40
CA LEU A 129 5.18 21.51 -14.67
C LEU A 129 5.15 22.65 -13.64
N HIS A 130 5.23 23.89 -14.10
CA HIS A 130 5.10 25.08 -13.26
C HIS A 130 3.68 25.20 -12.67
N PRO A 131 3.47 26.00 -11.60
CA PRO A 131 2.16 26.21 -11.02
C PRO A 131 1.12 26.60 -12.07
N GLY A 132 -0.04 25.96 -12.04
CA GLY A 132 -1.10 26.23 -13.01
C GLY A 132 -2.08 25.10 -13.19
N LEU A 133 -3.09 25.38 -14.01
CA LEU A 133 -4.09 24.41 -14.43
C LEU A 133 -3.70 23.80 -15.77
N TYR A 134 -3.70 22.47 -15.83
CA TYR A 134 -3.44 21.68 -17.03
C TYR A 134 -4.65 20.76 -17.27
N PRO A 135 -5.62 21.18 -18.11
CA PRO A 135 -6.71 20.31 -18.53
C PRO A 135 -6.17 19.13 -19.33
N VAL A 136 -6.64 17.92 -19.09
CA VAL A 136 -6.24 16.72 -19.83
C VAL A 136 -7.46 15.90 -20.21
N ALA A 137 -7.62 15.64 -21.50
CA ALA A 137 -8.70 14.81 -22.03
C ALA A 137 -8.32 13.33 -22.18
N GLU A 138 -7.01 13.02 -22.18
CA GLU A 138 -6.48 11.66 -22.33
C GLU A 138 -5.38 11.40 -21.27
N THR A 139 -4.80 10.20 -21.29
CA THR A 139 -3.79 9.78 -20.32
C THR A 139 -2.43 10.45 -20.57
N ILE A 140 -1.80 10.97 -19.50
CA ILE A 140 -0.37 11.26 -19.45
C ILE A 140 0.37 9.95 -19.18
N GLU A 141 1.20 9.51 -20.13
CA GLU A 141 1.87 8.20 -20.11
C GLU A 141 3.35 8.32 -19.70
N LEU A 142 3.68 7.93 -18.47
CA LEU A 142 5.07 7.76 -18.03
C LEU A 142 5.58 6.36 -18.41
N LYS A 143 5.67 6.11 -19.72
CA LYS A 143 6.09 4.81 -20.30
C LYS A 143 7.60 4.65 -20.51
N TYR A 144 8.40 5.62 -20.07
CA TYR A 144 9.85 5.63 -20.26
C TYR A 144 10.58 5.44 -18.94
N SER A 145 11.53 4.51 -18.91
CA SER A 145 12.39 4.30 -17.75
C SER A 145 13.27 5.53 -17.46
N GLY A 146 13.41 5.90 -16.19
CA GLY A 146 14.24 7.03 -15.76
C GLY A 146 13.59 8.40 -15.90
N VAL A 147 12.28 8.49 -16.16
CA VAL A 147 11.57 9.76 -16.38
C VAL A 147 10.62 10.06 -15.23
N ILE A 148 10.65 11.30 -14.76
CA ILE A 148 9.81 11.79 -13.66
C ILE A 148 8.86 12.86 -14.18
N LEU A 149 7.58 12.78 -13.80
CA LEU A 149 6.63 13.90 -13.91
C LEU A 149 6.58 14.63 -12.56
N ARG A 150 7.02 15.90 -12.56
CA ARG A 150 7.11 16.72 -11.36
C ARG A 150 6.22 17.94 -11.50
N GLY A 151 5.36 18.18 -10.53
CA GLY A 151 4.67 19.46 -10.36
C GLY A 151 5.33 20.36 -9.32
N SER A 152 4.62 21.43 -8.96
CA SER A 152 5.09 22.48 -8.06
C SER A 152 4.36 22.52 -6.70
N GLY A 153 3.38 21.65 -6.48
CA GLY A 153 2.60 21.57 -5.24
C GLY A 153 1.30 20.77 -5.40
N ARG A 154 0.77 20.25 -4.29
CA ARG A 154 -0.44 19.39 -4.26
C ARG A 154 -1.72 20.11 -3.82
N THR A 155 -1.70 21.42 -3.61
CA THR A 155 -2.88 22.16 -3.15
C THR A 155 -3.84 22.45 -4.30
N GLY A 156 -5.04 22.93 -3.99
CA GLY A 156 -6.03 23.35 -5.00
C GLY A 156 -5.79 24.76 -5.58
N ASP A 157 -4.72 25.45 -5.17
CA ASP A 157 -4.42 26.82 -5.63
C ASP A 157 -3.46 26.76 -6.85
N PRO A 158 -3.94 27.06 -8.07
CA PRO A 158 -3.11 27.01 -9.27
C PRO A 158 -2.01 28.08 -9.30
N ALA A 159 -2.02 29.09 -8.41
CA ALA A 159 -0.94 30.07 -8.33
C ALA A 159 0.35 29.48 -7.73
N VAL A 160 0.24 28.40 -6.96
CA VAL A 160 1.36 27.77 -6.25
C VAL A 160 1.48 26.27 -6.46
N SER A 161 0.46 25.62 -7.04
CA SER A 161 0.41 24.18 -7.28
C SER A 161 0.15 23.85 -8.75
N THR A 162 0.61 22.66 -9.15
CA THR A 162 0.27 22.08 -10.45
C THR A 162 -1.01 21.27 -10.31
N ILE A 163 -2.04 21.62 -11.10
CA ILE A 163 -3.33 20.92 -11.10
C ILE A 163 -3.53 20.26 -12.46
N ILE A 164 -3.44 18.94 -12.49
CA ILE A 164 -3.90 18.13 -13.61
C ILE A 164 -5.41 17.97 -13.47
N ARG A 165 -6.18 18.55 -14.40
CA ARG A 165 -7.64 18.50 -14.38
C ARG A 165 -8.15 17.59 -15.49
N SER A 166 -8.76 16.46 -15.14
CA SER A 166 -9.41 15.62 -16.13
C SER A 166 -10.59 16.37 -16.75
N THR A 167 -10.71 16.32 -18.07
CA THR A 167 -11.81 16.93 -18.84
C THR A 167 -12.35 15.95 -19.86
N ALA A 168 -13.63 16.05 -20.22
CA ALA A 168 -14.16 15.29 -21.35
C ALA A 168 -13.45 15.65 -22.66
N LYS A 169 -13.39 14.71 -23.60
CA LYS A 169 -12.86 14.97 -24.95
C LYS A 169 -13.81 15.89 -25.70
N ALA A 170 -13.26 16.86 -26.44
CA ALA A 170 -14.08 17.78 -27.23
C ALA A 170 -14.90 17.02 -28.27
N GLY A 171 -16.22 17.28 -28.34
CA GLY A 171 -17.14 16.67 -29.31
C GLY A 171 -17.80 15.35 -28.86
N THR A 172 -17.54 14.87 -27.64
CA THR A 172 -18.32 13.78 -27.03
C THR A 172 -19.36 14.38 -26.09
N GLU A 173 -20.66 14.31 -26.44
CA GLU A 173 -21.76 14.97 -25.69
C GLU A 173 -21.91 14.46 -24.25
N ASN A 174 -21.39 13.28 -23.95
CA ASN A 174 -21.22 12.73 -22.62
C ASN A 174 -20.13 11.66 -22.75
N GLU A 175 -19.53 11.32 -21.62
CA GLU A 175 -18.70 10.13 -21.41
C GLU A 175 -17.18 10.35 -21.47
N LEU A 176 -16.63 10.76 -20.33
CA LEU A 176 -15.34 10.27 -19.83
C LEU A 176 -15.35 8.73 -19.59
N THR A 177 -16.32 7.96 -20.09
CA THR A 177 -16.33 6.50 -20.01
C THR A 177 -15.33 5.97 -21.02
N GLY A 178 -14.30 5.26 -20.54
CA GLY A 178 -13.26 4.66 -21.38
C GLY A 178 -11.83 5.15 -21.09
N VAL A 179 -11.66 6.27 -20.36
CA VAL A 179 -10.34 6.68 -19.85
C VAL A 179 -10.13 6.05 -18.48
N GLU A 180 -9.13 5.18 -18.37
CA GLU A 180 -8.78 4.52 -17.11
C GLU A 180 -8.26 5.52 -16.06
N CYS A 181 -7.37 6.43 -16.46
CA CYS A 181 -6.79 7.42 -15.54
C CYS A 181 -6.14 8.59 -16.30
N PRO A 182 -6.12 9.81 -15.71
CA PRO A 182 -5.36 10.94 -16.25
C PRO A 182 -3.84 10.74 -16.23
N ILE A 183 -3.29 9.95 -15.31
CA ILE A 183 -1.85 9.69 -15.22
C ILE A 183 -1.60 8.18 -15.06
N LYS A 184 -0.81 7.61 -15.97
CA LYS A 184 -0.35 6.23 -15.90
C LYS A 184 1.17 6.18 -15.79
N ILE A 185 1.69 5.51 -14.76
CA ILE A 185 3.09 5.10 -14.70
C ILE A 185 3.20 3.68 -15.26
N GLY A 186 4.09 3.53 -16.24
CA GLY A 186 4.32 2.27 -16.93
C GLY A 186 3.67 2.20 -18.31
N SER A 187 3.57 0.99 -18.85
CA SER A 187 3.12 0.74 -20.23
C SER A 187 1.99 -0.29 -20.24
N ASP A 188 1.10 -0.22 -21.23
CA ASP A 188 0.14 -1.29 -21.53
C ASP A 188 0.72 -2.34 -22.50
N ASP A 189 1.92 -2.13 -23.03
CA ASP A 189 2.66 -3.15 -23.77
C ASP A 189 2.97 -4.33 -22.84
N MET A 190 2.31 -5.45 -23.12
CA MET A 190 2.35 -6.63 -22.28
C MET A 190 3.73 -7.29 -22.26
N GLY A 191 4.57 -7.05 -23.28
CA GLY A 191 5.85 -7.74 -23.47
C GLY A 191 5.76 -9.23 -23.17
N VAL A 192 6.73 -9.75 -22.44
CA VAL A 192 6.67 -11.11 -21.88
C VAL A 192 5.78 -11.11 -20.63
N LYS A 193 4.70 -11.88 -20.66
CA LYS A 193 3.79 -12.04 -19.51
C LYS A 193 4.39 -13.04 -18.50
N TRP A 194 4.22 -12.76 -17.21
CA TRP A 194 4.47 -13.70 -16.12
C TRP A 194 3.19 -14.15 -15.41
N GLU A 195 2.04 -13.83 -16.01
CA GLU A 195 0.69 -14.19 -15.56
C GLU A 195 0.36 -15.67 -15.87
N THR A 196 1.19 -16.33 -16.66
CA THR A 196 0.98 -17.69 -17.16
C THR A 196 2.25 -18.50 -16.99
N MET A 197 2.09 -19.72 -16.49
CA MET A 197 3.18 -20.69 -16.44
C MET A 197 3.69 -20.99 -17.86
N PRO A 198 5.02 -21.03 -18.11
CA PRO A 198 5.55 -21.46 -19.39
C PRO A 198 5.13 -22.90 -19.72
N ASP A 199 4.86 -23.18 -20.99
CA ASP A 199 4.44 -24.50 -21.50
C ASP A 199 5.59 -25.55 -21.58
N GLY A 200 6.75 -25.22 -21.00
CA GLY A 200 7.94 -26.07 -21.00
C GLY A 200 8.88 -25.88 -22.20
N THR A 201 8.57 -25.00 -23.15
CA THR A 201 9.45 -24.76 -24.32
C THR A 201 10.59 -23.79 -24.00
N ALA A 202 10.29 -22.59 -23.48
CA ALA A 202 11.23 -21.65 -22.84
C ALA A 202 10.46 -20.44 -22.27
N PRO A 203 10.82 -19.90 -21.10
CA PRO A 203 11.80 -20.41 -20.14
C PRO A 203 11.31 -21.72 -19.50
N VAL A 204 12.19 -22.71 -19.33
CA VAL A 204 11.82 -24.00 -18.74
C VAL A 204 11.63 -23.84 -17.23
N PRO A 205 10.47 -24.22 -16.67
CA PRO A 205 10.27 -24.25 -15.23
C PRO A 205 11.18 -25.25 -14.53
N ILE A 206 11.85 -24.79 -13.47
CA ILE A 206 12.73 -25.59 -12.61
C ILE A 206 11.99 -25.91 -11.31
N PRO A 207 11.80 -27.18 -10.95
CA PRO A 207 11.17 -27.55 -9.69
C PRO A 207 11.88 -27.01 -8.44
N ILE A 208 11.11 -26.56 -7.46
CA ILE A 208 11.55 -26.41 -6.07
C ILE A 208 11.53 -27.80 -5.43
N THR A 209 12.63 -28.19 -4.77
CA THR A 209 12.84 -29.52 -4.18
C THR A 209 12.82 -29.53 -2.65
N SER A 210 12.76 -28.36 -2.01
CA SER A 210 12.47 -28.27 -0.58
C SER A 210 11.07 -28.82 -0.28
N GLU A 211 10.95 -29.71 0.71
CA GLU A 211 9.66 -30.26 1.17
C GLU A 211 8.72 -29.15 1.66
N LEU A 212 9.27 -28.19 2.41
CA LEU A 212 8.54 -27.00 2.87
C LEU A 212 9.44 -25.76 2.78
N VAL A 213 8.96 -24.73 2.08
CA VAL A 213 9.53 -23.38 2.15
C VAL A 213 8.56 -22.51 2.93
N THR A 214 8.89 -22.16 4.17
CA THR A 214 8.00 -21.37 5.03
C THR A 214 7.92 -19.90 4.63
N ALA A 215 6.78 -19.26 4.85
CA ALA A 215 6.61 -17.83 4.69
C ALA A 215 7.69 -17.05 5.48
N GLY A 216 8.23 -16.01 4.86
CA GLY A 216 9.40 -15.28 5.35
C GLY A 216 10.75 -15.88 4.90
N SER A 217 10.78 -17.03 4.22
CA SER A 217 12.01 -17.63 3.70
C SER A 217 12.48 -16.97 2.41
N ARG A 218 13.82 -16.91 2.25
CA ARG A 218 14.51 -16.39 1.05
C ARG A 218 15.46 -17.41 0.42
N ARG A 219 15.65 -18.56 1.07
CA ARG A 219 16.59 -19.60 0.66
C ARG A 219 15.85 -20.91 0.61
N PHE A 220 15.96 -21.62 -0.50
CA PHE A 220 15.33 -22.92 -0.71
C PHE A 220 16.04 -23.66 -1.84
N ALA A 221 15.85 -24.98 -1.85
CA ALA A 221 16.46 -25.89 -2.81
C ALA A 221 15.63 -25.99 -4.10
N ILE A 222 16.32 -26.11 -5.22
CA ILE A 222 15.75 -26.32 -6.56
C ILE A 222 16.46 -27.47 -7.27
N GLU A 223 15.82 -28.05 -8.27
CA GLU A 223 16.35 -29.20 -9.01
C GLU A 223 17.69 -28.91 -9.70
N SER A 224 17.90 -27.69 -10.20
CA SER A 224 19.18 -27.26 -10.75
C SER A 224 19.26 -25.74 -10.83
N THR A 225 20.46 -25.18 -10.65
CA THR A 225 20.76 -23.77 -10.90
C THR A 225 21.33 -23.51 -12.30
N ALA A 226 21.41 -24.53 -13.16
CA ALA A 226 21.93 -24.41 -14.51
C ALA A 226 21.15 -23.35 -15.33
N GLY A 227 21.87 -22.40 -15.92
CA GLY A 227 21.27 -21.30 -16.70
C GLY A 227 20.76 -20.12 -15.86
N LEU A 228 20.85 -20.20 -14.53
CA LEU A 228 20.60 -19.11 -13.60
C LEU A 228 21.90 -18.37 -13.25
N ALA A 229 21.80 -17.08 -13.00
CA ALA A 229 22.89 -16.23 -12.54
C ALA A 229 22.41 -15.26 -11.45
N VAL A 230 23.34 -14.80 -10.61
CA VAL A 230 23.07 -13.69 -9.68
C VAL A 230 22.62 -12.46 -10.48
N GLY A 231 21.52 -11.84 -10.06
CA GLY A 231 20.88 -10.73 -10.73
C GLY A 231 19.80 -11.12 -11.73
N ASP A 232 19.63 -12.41 -12.04
CA ASP A 232 18.49 -12.86 -12.84
C ASP A 232 17.18 -12.54 -12.13
N ASN A 233 16.23 -12.02 -12.91
CA ASN A 233 14.84 -11.91 -12.49
C ASN A 233 14.13 -13.25 -12.77
N ILE A 234 13.43 -13.74 -11.76
CA ILE A 234 12.74 -15.03 -11.76
C ILE A 234 11.32 -14.88 -11.24
N ILE A 235 10.46 -15.78 -11.69
CA ILE A 235 9.14 -15.98 -11.12
C ILE A 235 9.16 -17.28 -10.34
N ILE A 236 8.73 -17.20 -9.09
CA ILE A 236 8.34 -18.36 -8.29
C ILE A 236 6.86 -18.58 -8.52
N TRP A 237 6.49 -19.79 -8.93
CA TRP A 237 5.12 -20.17 -9.24
C TRP A 237 4.70 -21.34 -8.37
N HIS A 238 3.62 -21.15 -7.62
CA HIS A 238 2.98 -22.16 -6.79
C HIS A 238 1.59 -22.45 -7.38
N PRO A 239 1.42 -23.59 -8.05
CA PRO A 239 0.14 -23.96 -8.65
C PRO A 239 -0.99 -24.03 -7.62
N CYS A 240 -2.20 -23.69 -8.06
CA CYS A 240 -3.43 -23.84 -7.29
C CYS A 240 -3.99 -25.25 -7.53
N THR A 241 -3.34 -26.28 -6.97
CA THR A 241 -3.74 -27.69 -7.15
C THR A 241 -5.00 -28.02 -6.35
N SER A 242 -5.68 -29.11 -6.70
CA SER A 242 -6.80 -29.63 -5.90
C SER A 242 -6.39 -29.94 -4.46
N ASP A 243 -5.24 -30.60 -4.24
CA ASP A 243 -4.76 -30.92 -2.89
C ASP A 243 -4.50 -29.65 -2.05
N TRP A 244 -4.00 -28.58 -2.68
CA TRP A 244 -3.83 -27.30 -2.00
C TRP A 244 -5.17 -26.63 -1.69
N ILE A 245 -6.11 -26.63 -2.63
CA ILE A 245 -7.47 -26.10 -2.44
C ILE A 245 -8.20 -26.84 -1.30
N ASP A 246 -8.10 -28.17 -1.26
CA ASP A 246 -8.69 -28.99 -0.21
C ASP A 246 -8.08 -28.66 1.16
N ALA A 247 -6.76 -28.42 1.22
CA ALA A 247 -6.08 -28.01 2.46
C ALA A 247 -6.48 -26.62 2.97
N ILE A 248 -7.10 -25.80 2.13
CA ILE A 248 -7.62 -24.46 2.48
C ILE A 248 -9.15 -24.40 2.50
N ASP A 249 -9.79 -25.55 2.75
CA ASP A 249 -11.24 -25.71 2.86
C ASP A 249 -11.99 -25.19 1.62
N GLY A 250 -11.49 -25.55 0.42
CA GLY A 250 -12.11 -25.14 -0.83
C GLY A 250 -11.97 -23.64 -1.15
N GLY A 251 -11.07 -22.93 -0.44
CA GLY A 251 -10.96 -21.48 -0.48
C GLY A 251 -11.79 -20.77 0.59
N GLY A 252 -12.43 -21.50 1.51
CA GLY A 252 -13.25 -20.94 2.59
C GLY A 252 -14.64 -20.52 2.15
N VAL A 253 -15.16 -21.10 1.07
CA VAL A 253 -16.52 -20.85 0.54
C VAL A 253 -17.50 -21.86 1.14
N THR A 254 -18.79 -21.52 1.24
CA THR A 254 -19.76 -22.35 1.98
C THR A 254 -20.92 -22.83 1.10
N ALA A 255 -21.66 -21.95 0.44
CA ALA A 255 -22.76 -22.33 -0.46
C ALA A 255 -22.35 -22.35 -1.94
N ARG A 256 -21.28 -21.63 -2.32
CA ARG A 256 -20.79 -21.60 -3.69
C ARG A 256 -19.73 -22.69 -3.93
N PRO A 257 -19.48 -23.09 -5.19
CA PRO A 257 -18.45 -24.07 -5.50
C PRO A 257 -17.08 -23.64 -4.95
N PRO A 258 -16.24 -24.58 -4.48
CA PRO A 258 -14.83 -24.34 -4.17
C PRO A 258 -14.10 -23.63 -5.29
N TRP A 259 -13.01 -22.93 -4.94
CA TRP A 259 -12.12 -22.34 -5.94
C TRP A 259 -11.66 -23.37 -6.96
N GLU A 260 -11.62 -22.96 -8.23
CA GLU A 260 -11.23 -23.86 -9.29
C GLU A 260 -9.71 -24.08 -9.30
N PRO A 261 -9.24 -25.33 -9.47
CA PRO A 261 -7.82 -25.59 -9.70
C PRO A 261 -7.24 -24.73 -10.82
N ASP A 262 -5.98 -24.33 -10.65
CA ASP A 262 -5.18 -23.50 -11.56
C ASP A 262 -5.68 -22.06 -11.81
N LYS A 263 -6.82 -21.63 -11.25
CA LYS A 263 -7.31 -20.25 -11.42
C LYS A 263 -6.57 -19.21 -10.56
N HIS A 264 -6.14 -19.59 -9.37
CA HIS A 264 -5.53 -18.65 -8.40
C HIS A 264 -4.10 -19.06 -7.99
N PRO A 265 -3.17 -19.22 -8.94
CA PRO A 265 -1.79 -19.56 -8.59
C PRO A 265 -1.14 -18.44 -7.78
N ILE A 266 -0.34 -18.81 -6.79
CA ILE A 266 0.50 -17.87 -6.06
C ILE A 266 1.78 -17.64 -6.86
N MET A 267 2.18 -16.38 -7.00
CA MET A 267 3.36 -16.00 -7.79
C MET A 267 4.20 -14.95 -7.09
N TYR A 268 5.52 -15.01 -7.28
CA TYR A 268 6.46 -14.00 -6.78
C TYR A 268 7.49 -13.62 -7.85
N ASN A 269 7.61 -12.33 -8.16
CA ASN A 269 8.70 -11.79 -8.99
C ASN A 269 9.86 -11.42 -8.07
N ARG A 270 11.01 -12.05 -8.28
CA ARG A 270 12.17 -12.00 -7.38
C ARG A 270 13.47 -11.97 -8.16
N PHE A 271 14.51 -11.45 -7.52
CA PHE A 271 15.86 -11.45 -8.10
C PHE A 271 16.75 -12.42 -7.34
N ILE A 272 17.55 -13.20 -8.07
CA ILE A 272 18.57 -14.06 -7.46
C ILE A 272 19.68 -13.18 -6.86
N LYS A 273 19.88 -13.26 -5.55
CA LYS A 273 20.95 -12.57 -4.83
C LYS A 273 22.21 -13.41 -4.69
N ALA A 274 22.07 -14.72 -4.54
CA ALA A 274 23.19 -15.65 -4.50
C ALA A 274 22.75 -17.04 -4.97
N ILE A 275 23.72 -17.83 -5.42
CA ILE A 275 23.59 -19.26 -5.73
C ILE A 275 24.59 -19.97 -4.80
N PRO A 276 24.19 -20.35 -3.57
CA PRO A 276 25.13 -20.89 -2.60
C PRO A 276 25.67 -22.28 -2.98
N THR A 277 24.88 -23.08 -3.69
CA THR A 277 25.23 -24.41 -4.19
C THR A 277 24.62 -24.63 -5.58
N GLU A 278 24.93 -25.75 -6.23
CA GLU A 278 24.35 -26.12 -7.53
C GLU A 278 22.84 -26.38 -7.53
N ASN A 279 22.22 -26.51 -6.34
CA ASN A 279 20.80 -26.82 -6.14
C ASN A 279 20.10 -25.83 -5.21
N GLU A 280 20.64 -24.64 -5.00
CA GLU A 280 20.05 -23.70 -4.05
C GLU A 280 20.18 -22.26 -4.52
N ILE A 281 19.15 -21.47 -4.24
CA ILE A 281 19.13 -20.04 -4.53
C ILE A 281 18.79 -19.24 -3.27
N LEU A 282 19.34 -18.04 -3.20
CA LEU A 282 18.94 -16.98 -2.27
C LEU A 282 18.28 -15.86 -3.09
N ILE A 283 17.04 -15.51 -2.78
CA ILE A 283 16.28 -14.45 -3.46
C ILE A 283 16.35 -13.11 -2.71
N ASP A 284 15.98 -12.02 -3.38
CA ASP A 284 16.01 -10.66 -2.82
C ASP A 284 14.99 -10.49 -1.69
N ALA A 285 13.71 -10.72 -1.93
CA ALA A 285 12.66 -10.61 -0.92
C ALA A 285 12.03 -11.97 -0.57
N PRO A 286 11.46 -12.16 0.63
CA PRO A 286 10.91 -13.45 1.04
C PRO A 286 9.67 -13.85 0.23
N VAL A 287 9.35 -15.14 0.27
CA VAL A 287 7.99 -15.63 -0.06
C VAL A 287 7.05 -15.33 1.11
N PHE A 288 5.77 -15.09 0.84
CA PHE A 288 4.77 -14.71 1.86
C PHE A 288 3.70 -15.80 2.09
N ASN A 289 3.88 -16.98 1.50
CA ASN A 289 3.07 -18.16 1.67
C ASN A 289 4.00 -19.36 1.84
N ASP A 290 3.57 -20.36 2.58
CA ASP A 290 4.29 -21.62 2.61
C ASP A 290 4.19 -22.32 1.25
N LEU A 291 5.31 -22.81 0.75
CA LEU A 291 5.37 -23.65 -0.44
C LEU A 291 5.54 -25.10 0.05
N ASN A 292 4.42 -25.79 0.27
CA ASN A 292 4.40 -27.18 0.70
C ASN A 292 4.40 -28.10 -0.52
N PHE A 293 5.47 -28.89 -0.67
CA PHE A 293 5.68 -29.79 -1.81
C PHE A 293 4.57 -30.83 -1.94
N ASP A 294 4.08 -31.36 -0.82
CA ASP A 294 3.06 -32.43 -0.80
C ASP A 294 1.69 -31.93 -1.25
N LEU A 295 1.40 -30.64 -1.08
CA LEU A 295 0.15 -30.03 -1.54
C LEU A 295 0.27 -29.50 -2.96
N SER A 296 1.39 -28.86 -3.29
CA SER A 296 1.59 -28.25 -4.60
C SER A 296 3.08 -28.05 -4.92
N LYS A 297 3.55 -28.80 -5.91
CA LYS A 297 4.92 -28.71 -6.42
C LYS A 297 5.14 -27.35 -7.07
N SER A 298 6.01 -26.54 -6.46
CA SER A 298 6.32 -25.18 -6.92
C SER A 298 7.51 -25.15 -7.88
N TYR A 299 7.63 -24.06 -8.64
CA TYR A 299 8.63 -23.91 -9.69
C TYR A 299 9.28 -22.53 -9.67
N VAL A 300 10.46 -22.45 -10.27
CA VAL A 300 11.16 -21.21 -10.59
C VAL A 300 11.40 -21.16 -12.09
N TYR A 301 11.16 -20.01 -12.73
CA TYR A 301 11.59 -19.77 -14.10
C TYR A 301 12.12 -18.36 -14.28
N LYS A 302 13.11 -18.18 -15.17
CA LYS A 302 13.62 -16.85 -15.51
C LYS A 302 12.55 -16.04 -16.21
N TRP A 303 12.42 -14.78 -15.84
CA TRP A 303 11.53 -13.85 -16.53
C TRP A 303 12.26 -12.53 -16.76
N SER A 304 12.09 -11.99 -17.96
CA SER A 304 12.59 -10.67 -18.29
C SER A 304 11.60 -10.01 -19.23
N ASN A 305 11.18 -8.80 -18.91
CA ASN A 305 10.40 -7.97 -19.81
C ASN A 305 11.21 -6.72 -20.18
N PRO A 306 11.70 -6.60 -21.43
CA PRO A 306 12.43 -5.41 -21.87
C PRO A 306 11.58 -4.13 -21.83
N ASN A 307 10.25 -4.28 -21.80
CA ASN A 307 9.29 -3.18 -21.78
C ASN A 307 8.87 -2.77 -20.36
N GLU A 308 9.43 -3.40 -19.32
CA GLU A 308 9.18 -2.98 -17.93
C GLU A 308 9.72 -1.56 -17.71
N VAL A 309 8.87 -0.67 -17.19
CA VAL A 309 9.28 0.69 -16.87
C VAL A 309 9.95 0.71 -15.50
N VAL A 310 11.19 1.19 -15.46
CA VAL A 310 12.02 1.21 -14.24
C VAL A 310 12.41 2.64 -13.87
N ASN A 311 12.41 2.97 -12.58
CA ASN A 311 12.84 4.28 -12.08
C ASN A 311 12.01 5.45 -12.65
N ALA A 312 10.69 5.38 -12.52
CA ALA A 312 9.76 6.43 -12.95
C ALA A 312 8.88 6.89 -11.79
N GLY A 313 8.45 8.15 -11.79
CA GLY A 313 7.67 8.69 -10.70
C GLY A 313 6.81 9.89 -11.03
N VAL A 314 5.77 10.08 -10.22
CA VAL A 314 4.86 11.24 -10.26
C VAL A 314 4.93 11.93 -8.91
N GLU A 315 5.19 13.24 -8.90
CA GLU A 315 5.34 13.96 -7.63
C GLU A 315 4.89 15.41 -7.65
N ASN A 316 4.55 15.92 -6.46
CA ASN A 316 4.29 17.33 -6.17
C ASN A 316 3.16 17.94 -7.02
N LEU A 317 2.04 17.24 -7.20
CA LEU A 317 0.92 17.72 -8.00
C LEU A 317 -0.44 17.33 -7.42
N ARG A 318 -1.50 17.97 -7.93
CA ARG A 318 -2.89 17.57 -7.70
C ARG A 318 -3.49 16.96 -8.97
N VAL A 319 -4.23 15.87 -8.83
CA VAL A 319 -5.11 15.33 -9.85
C VAL A 319 -6.56 15.52 -9.40
N ASP A 320 -7.34 16.22 -10.22
CA ASP A 320 -8.74 16.55 -9.95
C ASP A 320 -9.60 16.12 -11.15
N MET A 321 -10.65 15.35 -10.92
CA MET A 321 -11.54 14.89 -11.99
C MET A 321 -12.48 15.97 -12.54
N GLY A 322 -12.35 17.23 -12.08
CA GLY A 322 -13.04 18.36 -12.68
C GLY A 322 -14.51 18.49 -12.27
N LEU A 323 -14.90 17.83 -11.17
CA LEU A 323 -16.26 17.88 -10.64
C LEU A 323 -16.47 19.07 -9.69
N LEU A 324 -17.67 19.63 -9.72
CA LEU A 324 -18.09 20.76 -8.86
C LEU A 324 -18.35 20.30 -7.42
N ALA A 325 -18.60 21.27 -6.53
CA ALA A 325 -18.98 21.02 -5.15
C ALA A 325 -20.28 20.20 -5.08
N GLU A 326 -20.37 19.33 -4.07
CA GLU A 326 -21.53 18.44 -3.87
C GLU A 326 -22.70 19.21 -3.27
N GLU A 327 -23.84 19.30 -3.97
CA GLU A 327 -25.09 19.81 -3.41
C GLU A 327 -26.19 18.73 -3.37
N THR A 328 -26.04 17.68 -4.19
CA THR A 328 -27.01 16.60 -4.35
C THR A 328 -26.36 15.22 -4.33
N LYS A 329 -27.16 14.19 -4.03
CA LYS A 329 -26.71 12.78 -4.11
C LYS A 329 -26.26 12.39 -5.52
N GLU A 330 -26.92 12.91 -6.55
CA GLU A 330 -26.55 12.66 -7.95
C GLU A 330 -25.14 13.15 -8.26
N GLU A 331 -24.75 14.32 -7.74
CA GLU A 331 -23.40 14.85 -7.89
C GLU A 331 -22.36 14.05 -7.09
N GLN A 332 -22.72 13.56 -5.91
CA GLN A 332 -21.87 12.68 -5.09
C GLN A 332 -21.59 11.32 -5.74
N GLU A 333 -22.55 10.82 -6.51
CA GLU A 333 -22.50 9.52 -7.18
C GLU A 333 -22.25 9.65 -8.69
N ASN A 334 -21.83 10.84 -9.16
CA ASN A 334 -21.55 11.08 -10.57
C ASN A 334 -20.35 10.23 -11.02
N GLU A 335 -20.58 9.26 -11.89
CA GLU A 335 -19.55 8.35 -12.43
C GLU A 335 -19.04 8.78 -13.83
N LYS A 336 -19.44 9.96 -14.33
CA LYS A 336 -19.09 10.49 -15.66
C LYS A 336 -17.69 11.12 -15.69
N HIS A 337 -16.70 10.40 -15.18
CA HIS A 337 -15.28 10.74 -15.21
C HIS A 337 -14.39 9.47 -15.27
N ALA A 338 -13.08 9.68 -15.39
CA ALA A 338 -12.10 8.59 -15.42
C ALA A 338 -12.18 7.71 -14.16
N ASP A 339 -11.78 6.44 -14.31
CA ASP A 339 -11.79 5.43 -13.23
C ASP A 339 -10.95 5.83 -12.04
N SER A 340 -9.65 5.99 -12.23
CA SER A 340 -8.69 6.28 -11.17
C SER A 340 -7.90 7.55 -11.46
N CYS A 341 -7.36 8.22 -10.43
CA CYS A 341 -6.48 9.37 -10.67
C CYS A 341 -5.12 8.93 -11.21
N ILE A 342 -4.48 7.96 -10.54
CA ILE A 342 -3.16 7.46 -10.91
C ILE A 342 -3.17 5.93 -10.95
N VAL A 343 -2.71 5.36 -12.05
CA VAL A 343 -2.46 3.92 -12.18
C VAL A 343 -0.97 3.66 -12.36
N VAL A 344 -0.40 2.82 -11.50
CA VAL A 344 0.96 2.30 -11.64
C VAL A 344 0.85 0.85 -12.13
N SER A 345 1.31 0.59 -13.34
CA SER A 345 1.12 -0.71 -14.01
C SER A 345 2.33 -1.11 -14.86
N ARG A 346 2.79 -2.36 -14.77
CA ARG A 346 3.96 -2.88 -15.52
C ARG A 346 5.23 -2.07 -15.26
N SER A 347 5.50 -1.81 -13.99
CA SER A 347 6.65 -1.02 -13.58
C SER A 347 7.35 -1.57 -12.36
N ARG A 348 8.61 -1.18 -12.20
CA ARG A 348 9.46 -1.56 -11.08
C ARG A 348 10.24 -0.37 -10.57
N ASP A 349 10.48 -0.30 -9.26
CA ASP A 349 11.20 0.82 -8.66
C ASP A 349 10.55 2.16 -9.07
N THR A 350 9.25 2.29 -8.82
CA THR A 350 8.48 3.50 -9.16
C THR A 350 7.87 4.13 -7.92
N TRP A 351 7.45 5.39 -8.03
CA TRP A 351 6.83 6.08 -6.92
C TRP A 351 5.75 7.09 -7.29
N VAL A 352 4.87 7.35 -6.34
CA VAL A 352 3.97 8.50 -6.31
C VAL A 352 4.21 9.23 -5.00
N ARG A 353 4.61 10.51 -5.03
CA ARG A 353 4.99 11.23 -3.81
C ARG A 353 4.41 12.63 -3.71
N ASN A 354 3.88 13.01 -2.54
CA ASN A 354 3.36 14.36 -2.28
C ASN A 354 2.31 14.77 -3.32
N VAL A 355 1.27 13.95 -3.46
CA VAL A 355 0.19 14.13 -4.44
C VAL A 355 -1.16 14.24 -3.73
N SER A 356 -2.09 15.01 -4.28
CA SER A 356 -3.51 14.92 -3.89
C SER A 356 -4.37 14.46 -5.07
N THR A 357 -5.26 13.51 -4.80
CA THR A 357 -6.19 12.91 -5.77
C THR A 357 -7.61 13.11 -5.27
N LEU A 358 -8.50 13.61 -6.13
CA LEU A 358 -9.88 13.91 -5.78
C LEU A 358 -10.86 13.41 -6.84
N HIS A 359 -12.08 13.12 -6.39
CA HIS A 359 -13.23 12.95 -7.25
C HIS A 359 -13.14 11.75 -8.21
N PHE A 360 -12.39 10.71 -7.85
CA PHE A 360 -12.27 9.46 -8.62
C PHE A 360 -13.42 8.49 -8.31
N LYS A 361 -13.69 7.53 -9.20
CA LYS A 361 -14.75 6.52 -8.98
C LYS A 361 -14.19 5.20 -8.46
N ARG A 362 -13.05 4.78 -8.99
CA ARG A 362 -12.37 3.53 -8.63
C ARG A 362 -11.29 3.76 -7.60
N SER A 363 -10.20 4.48 -7.92
CA SER A 363 -9.07 4.65 -7.01
C SER A 363 -8.40 6.01 -7.08
N GLY A 364 -7.87 6.48 -5.95
CA GLY A 364 -6.92 7.60 -5.96
C GLY A 364 -5.61 7.14 -6.57
N VAL A 365 -5.03 6.07 -6.00
CA VAL A 365 -3.86 5.38 -6.54
C VAL A 365 -4.12 3.88 -6.61
N MET A 366 -3.98 3.31 -7.80
CA MET A 366 -4.03 1.87 -8.07
C MET A 366 -2.65 1.40 -8.50
N VAL A 367 -2.10 0.41 -7.79
CA VAL A 367 -0.89 -0.30 -8.20
C VAL A 367 -1.28 -1.70 -8.66
N ARG A 368 -0.82 -2.13 -9.84
CA ARG A 368 -1.03 -3.48 -10.36
C ARG A 368 0.15 -3.91 -11.20
N ARG A 369 0.39 -5.20 -11.39
CA ARG A 369 1.42 -5.75 -12.29
C ARG A 369 2.77 -5.05 -12.15
N SER A 370 3.11 -4.70 -10.92
CA SER A 370 4.23 -3.83 -10.60
C SER A 370 4.80 -4.25 -9.26
N HIS A 371 6.08 -4.01 -9.07
CA HIS A 371 6.72 -4.35 -7.80
C HIS A 371 7.81 -3.38 -7.38
N ARG A 372 8.06 -3.29 -6.06
CA ARG A 372 8.95 -2.28 -5.46
C ARG A 372 8.46 -0.86 -5.76
N VAL A 373 7.20 -0.61 -5.41
CA VAL A 373 6.52 0.69 -5.63
C VAL A 373 6.33 1.39 -4.28
N THR A 374 6.63 2.68 -4.20
CA THR A 374 6.30 3.51 -3.02
C THR A 374 5.26 4.57 -3.35
N VAL A 375 4.19 4.64 -2.56
CA VAL A 375 3.21 5.73 -2.55
C VAL A 375 3.35 6.47 -1.23
N ASP A 376 3.93 7.67 -1.24
CA ASP A 376 4.32 8.41 -0.03
C ASP A 376 3.66 9.80 0.04
N ASP A 377 3.07 10.13 1.19
CA ASP A 377 2.43 11.42 1.45
C ASP A 377 1.37 11.76 0.38
N VAL A 378 0.45 10.83 0.13
CA VAL A 378 -0.62 10.99 -0.87
C VAL A 378 -1.98 11.10 -0.20
N TRP A 379 -2.80 12.04 -0.68
CA TRP A 379 -4.20 12.17 -0.26
C TRP A 379 -5.12 11.62 -1.36
N ALA A 380 -6.07 10.76 -1.00
CA ALA A 380 -7.10 10.25 -1.89
C ALA A 380 -8.47 10.49 -1.25
N ARG A 381 -9.23 11.43 -1.81
CA ARG A 381 -10.38 12.02 -1.10
C ARG A 381 -11.58 12.24 -1.98
N ASP A 382 -12.73 12.25 -1.32
CA ASP A 382 -14.01 12.65 -1.87
C ASP A 382 -14.29 11.93 -3.21
N PRO A 383 -14.22 10.58 -3.26
CA PRO A 383 -14.56 9.83 -4.46
C PRO A 383 -16.00 10.11 -4.91
N ARG A 384 -16.23 9.92 -6.21
CA ARG A 384 -17.48 10.24 -6.91
C ARG A 384 -17.94 8.99 -7.65
N SER A 385 -18.80 8.24 -7.00
CA SER A 385 -19.40 6.99 -7.51
C SER A 385 -20.43 6.47 -6.55
N ARG A 386 -21.27 5.53 -6.97
CA ARG A 386 -22.03 4.72 -6.00
C ARG A 386 -21.04 3.89 -5.15
N PRO A 387 -21.31 3.68 -3.85
CA PRO A 387 -20.45 2.90 -2.95
C PRO A 387 -20.66 1.38 -3.12
N VAL A 388 -20.53 0.88 -4.35
CA VAL A 388 -20.73 -0.53 -4.72
C VAL A 388 -19.41 -1.25 -5.00
N GLY A 389 -19.46 -2.56 -5.24
CA GLY A 389 -18.29 -3.38 -5.59
C GLY A 389 -17.48 -2.78 -6.75
N GLY A 390 -16.16 -2.86 -6.65
CA GLY A 390 -15.23 -2.31 -7.64
C GLY A 390 -14.97 -0.80 -7.56
N MET A 391 -15.61 -0.07 -6.64
CA MET A 391 -15.53 1.39 -6.53
C MET A 391 -14.99 1.86 -5.17
N ARG A 392 -14.46 3.10 -5.15
CA ARG A 392 -13.94 3.84 -3.98
C ARG A 392 -12.85 3.08 -3.19
N TYR A 393 -11.88 2.53 -3.91
CA TYR A 393 -10.66 1.89 -3.43
C TYR A 393 -9.52 2.91 -3.40
N ASN A 394 -9.44 3.73 -2.35
CA ASN A 394 -8.59 4.92 -2.36
C ASN A 394 -7.11 4.59 -2.62
N PHE A 395 -6.57 3.59 -1.92
CA PHE A 395 -5.23 3.05 -2.12
C PHE A 395 -5.31 1.54 -2.36
N CYS A 396 -5.19 1.14 -3.63
CA CYS A 396 -5.40 -0.24 -4.05
C CYS A 396 -4.10 -0.91 -4.51
N ALA A 397 -3.75 -2.02 -3.88
CA ALA A 397 -2.83 -3.02 -4.42
C ALA A 397 -3.65 -4.06 -5.18
N GLY A 398 -3.80 -3.85 -6.49
CA GLY A 398 -4.55 -4.73 -7.38
C GLY A 398 -3.73 -5.93 -7.89
N TYR A 399 -4.26 -6.58 -8.92
CA TYR A 399 -3.68 -7.77 -9.55
C TYR A 399 -2.16 -7.65 -9.78
N MET A 400 -1.38 -8.61 -9.26
CA MET A 400 0.08 -8.67 -9.33
C MET A 400 0.83 -7.45 -8.77
N ALA A 401 0.27 -6.78 -7.77
CA ALA A 401 1.00 -5.78 -6.99
C ALA A 401 1.86 -6.48 -5.93
N GLN A 402 3.18 -6.31 -5.99
CA GLN A 402 4.09 -6.96 -5.05
C GLN A 402 5.08 -5.99 -4.42
N GLN A 403 5.43 -6.17 -3.14
CA GLN A 403 6.43 -5.32 -2.47
C GLN A 403 6.06 -3.82 -2.58
N VAL A 404 4.80 -3.48 -2.32
CA VAL A 404 4.27 -2.11 -2.42
C VAL A 404 4.23 -1.47 -1.04
N LEU A 405 4.80 -0.28 -0.90
CA LEU A 405 4.74 0.52 0.31
C LEU A 405 3.82 1.72 0.08
N PHE A 406 2.66 1.73 0.74
CA PHE A 406 1.87 2.93 0.96
C PHE A 406 2.27 3.51 2.31
N THR A 407 2.78 4.74 2.36
CA THR A 407 3.21 5.35 3.62
C THR A 407 2.75 6.81 3.72
N ASN A 408 2.35 7.22 4.92
CA ASN A 408 1.81 8.56 5.18
C ASN A 408 0.61 8.91 4.28
N VAL A 409 -0.18 7.91 3.89
CA VAL A 409 -1.32 8.14 2.99
C VAL A 409 -2.58 8.45 3.79
N TRP A 410 -3.44 9.31 3.22
CA TRP A 410 -4.70 9.71 3.84
C TRP A 410 -5.88 9.50 2.90
N ALA A 411 -6.87 8.74 3.38
CA ALA A 411 -8.12 8.46 2.68
C ALA A 411 -9.30 9.20 3.33
N SER A 412 -10.27 9.66 2.52
CA SER A 412 -11.60 10.04 3.00
C SER A 412 -12.71 9.38 2.18
N GLN A 413 -13.84 9.08 2.83
CA GLN A 413 -15.08 8.58 2.21
C GLN A 413 -14.88 7.34 1.31
N ALA A 414 -13.88 6.53 1.64
CA ALA A 414 -13.56 5.31 0.92
C ALA A 414 -14.65 4.26 1.14
N ARG A 415 -14.87 3.38 0.15
CA ARG A 415 -15.50 2.09 0.46
C ARG A 415 -14.45 1.21 1.14
N HIS A 416 -13.32 0.98 0.48
CA HIS A 416 -12.16 0.36 1.10
C HIS A 416 -10.99 1.33 1.00
N ALA A 417 -10.50 1.86 2.12
CA ALA A 417 -9.44 2.87 2.09
C ALA A 417 -8.11 2.25 1.67
N PHE A 418 -7.78 1.11 2.27
CA PHE A 418 -6.55 0.35 2.06
C PHE A 418 -6.93 -1.07 1.66
N VAL A 419 -6.69 -1.44 0.40
CA VAL A 419 -7.20 -2.71 -0.13
C VAL A 419 -6.16 -3.48 -0.94
N ALA A 420 -6.02 -4.77 -0.63
CA ALA A 420 -5.37 -5.74 -1.50
C ALA A 420 -6.45 -6.45 -2.34
N GLY A 421 -6.60 -6.00 -3.59
CA GLY A 421 -7.66 -6.43 -4.51
C GLY A 421 -7.23 -7.44 -5.58
N GLY A 422 -5.96 -7.86 -5.59
CA GLY A 422 -5.43 -8.74 -6.63
C GLY A 422 -5.35 -10.23 -6.29
N GLY A 423 -5.88 -10.65 -5.13
CA GLY A 423 -5.88 -12.05 -4.71
C GLY A 423 -4.50 -12.67 -4.64
N ALA A 424 -4.40 -13.93 -5.08
CA ALA A 424 -3.22 -14.78 -4.89
C ALA A 424 -1.95 -14.24 -5.55
N SER A 425 -2.09 -13.27 -6.46
CA SER A 425 -0.98 -12.60 -7.13
C SER A 425 -0.41 -11.38 -6.37
N THR A 426 -1.08 -10.93 -5.31
CA THR A 426 -0.73 -9.74 -4.53
C THR A 426 -0.01 -10.12 -3.25
N SER A 427 1.20 -9.59 -3.03
CA SER A 427 1.98 -9.97 -1.85
C SER A 427 2.97 -8.93 -1.34
N GLY A 428 3.24 -8.98 -0.02
CA GLY A 428 4.23 -8.11 0.61
C GLY A 428 3.86 -6.63 0.52
N VAL A 429 2.58 -6.31 0.76
CA VAL A 429 2.06 -4.93 0.69
C VAL A 429 2.02 -4.34 2.09
N VAL A 430 2.49 -3.10 2.23
CA VAL A 430 2.56 -2.40 3.51
C VAL A 430 1.78 -1.11 3.44
N TRP A 431 0.88 -0.88 4.39
CA TRP A 431 0.32 0.42 4.72
C TRP A 431 0.93 0.90 6.03
N LEU A 432 1.72 1.98 5.98
CA LEU A 432 2.53 2.50 7.08
C LEU A 432 2.09 3.92 7.46
N ASP A 433 1.85 4.19 8.75
CA ASP A 433 1.51 5.51 9.28
C ASP A 433 0.37 6.20 8.49
N SER A 434 -0.64 5.42 8.16
CA SER A 434 -1.70 5.84 7.24
C SER A 434 -3.02 6.01 7.98
N ARG A 435 -3.86 6.91 7.49
CA ARG A 435 -5.15 7.20 8.12
C ARG A 435 -6.31 7.21 7.14
N SER A 436 -7.47 6.77 7.61
CA SER A 436 -8.73 6.76 6.89
C SER A 436 -9.78 7.46 7.73
N ASN A 437 -10.59 8.29 7.10
CA ASN A 437 -11.63 9.09 7.76
C ASN A 437 -12.96 8.95 7.03
N ASN A 438 -14.05 8.79 7.79
CA ASN A 438 -15.40 8.58 7.28
C ASN A 438 -15.48 7.40 6.29
N GLY A 439 -14.81 6.28 6.60
CA GLY A 439 -14.83 5.07 5.76
C GLY A 439 -16.21 4.42 5.74
N LEU A 440 -16.67 3.95 4.58
CA LEU A 440 -18.00 3.35 4.40
C LEU A 440 -18.01 1.83 4.61
N LYS A 441 -16.85 1.17 4.41
CA LYS A 441 -16.63 -0.27 4.60
C LYS A 441 -15.18 -0.51 5.07
N GLU A 442 -14.86 -1.77 5.32
CA GLU A 442 -13.58 -2.23 5.86
C GLU A 442 -12.37 -1.92 4.96
N SER A 443 -11.18 -1.84 5.54
CA SER A 443 -9.88 -1.99 4.85
C SER A 443 -9.31 -3.39 5.08
N GLY A 444 -8.49 -3.91 4.16
CA GLY A 444 -7.93 -5.26 4.28
C GLY A 444 -7.70 -6.01 2.97
N GLY A 445 -7.55 -7.33 3.06
CA GLY A 445 -7.61 -8.22 1.90
C GLY A 445 -9.02 -8.28 1.31
N HIS A 446 -9.15 -8.31 -0.02
CA HIS A 446 -10.47 -8.26 -0.68
C HIS A 446 -11.05 -9.61 -1.07
N ALA A 447 -10.25 -10.50 -1.67
CA ALA A 447 -10.68 -11.81 -2.16
C ALA A 447 -9.43 -12.67 -2.48
N HIS A 448 -9.61 -13.98 -2.58
CA HIS A 448 -8.70 -14.92 -3.24
C HIS A 448 -7.25 -14.91 -2.72
N TRP A 449 -7.03 -14.95 -1.41
CA TRP A 449 -5.74 -15.33 -0.80
C TRP A 449 -4.57 -14.33 -0.95
N SER A 450 -4.75 -13.02 -0.75
CA SER A 450 -3.60 -12.07 -0.76
C SER A 450 -2.62 -12.36 0.38
N GLN A 451 -1.30 -12.26 0.17
CA GLN A 451 -0.32 -12.73 1.18
C GLN A 451 0.55 -11.64 1.77
N GLY A 452 0.83 -11.71 3.06
CA GLY A 452 1.83 -10.83 3.69
C GLY A 452 1.45 -9.35 3.61
N LEU A 453 0.24 -9.01 4.04
CA LEU A 453 -0.18 -7.62 4.18
C LEU A 453 0.23 -7.10 5.57
N LEU A 454 0.91 -5.97 5.64
CA LEU A 454 1.22 -5.30 6.91
C LEU A 454 0.48 -3.97 6.96
N PHE A 455 -0.34 -3.82 8.00
CA PHE A 455 -0.88 -2.55 8.44
C PHE A 455 -0.08 -2.16 9.67
N ASP A 456 0.75 -1.14 9.56
CA ASP A 456 1.66 -0.70 10.62
C ASP A 456 1.33 0.76 10.97
N ASN A 457 0.85 0.97 12.20
CA ASN A 457 0.35 2.27 12.67
C ASN A 457 -0.78 2.85 11.79
N VAL A 458 -1.61 1.99 11.20
CA VAL A 458 -2.80 2.42 10.46
C VAL A 458 -3.89 2.85 11.42
N ARG A 459 -4.56 3.96 11.11
CA ARG A 459 -5.65 4.52 11.91
C ARG A 459 -6.91 4.66 11.06
N GLU A 460 -7.93 3.86 11.36
CA GLU A 460 -9.29 4.19 10.95
C GLU A 460 -9.81 5.20 11.97
N GLU A 461 -9.88 6.49 11.62
CA GLU A 461 -10.17 7.58 12.58
C GLU A 461 -11.66 7.64 12.93
N THR A 462 -12.51 7.61 11.90
CA THR A 462 -13.96 7.50 12.03
C THR A 462 -14.52 6.61 10.92
N SER A 463 -15.65 5.97 11.19
CA SER A 463 -16.33 5.09 10.25
C SER A 463 -17.81 5.46 10.09
N GLU A 464 -18.20 5.63 8.83
CA GLU A 464 -19.59 5.77 8.40
C GLU A 464 -20.24 4.41 8.08
N SER A 465 -19.49 3.32 8.27
CA SER A 465 -20.00 1.97 8.08
C SER A 465 -21.10 1.62 9.09
N ASP A 466 -22.09 0.87 8.61
CA ASP A 466 -23.09 0.20 9.46
C ASP A 466 -22.56 -1.11 10.07
N ARG A 467 -21.26 -1.39 9.89
CA ARG A 467 -20.57 -2.59 10.40
C ARG A 467 -19.55 -2.19 11.44
N ASP A 468 -19.30 -3.08 12.39
CA ASP A 468 -18.34 -2.84 13.45
C ASP A 468 -16.90 -3.09 13.01
N GLU A 469 -16.66 -4.08 12.14
CA GLU A 469 -15.32 -4.41 11.69
C GLU A 469 -14.87 -3.50 10.54
N VAL A 470 -13.82 -2.71 10.78
CA VAL A 470 -13.30 -1.70 9.83
C VAL A 470 -11.88 -1.99 9.34
N LEU A 471 -11.18 -2.92 9.99
CA LEU A 471 -9.90 -3.48 9.54
C LEU A 471 -9.97 -5.01 9.54
N ASN A 472 -9.84 -5.65 8.39
CA ASN A 472 -10.21 -7.05 8.22
C ASN A 472 -9.13 -7.89 7.54
N LEU A 473 -8.71 -8.95 8.24
CA LEU A 473 -7.89 -10.05 7.75
C LEU A 473 -8.70 -11.35 7.92
N HIS A 474 -9.62 -11.60 6.99
CA HIS A 474 -10.75 -12.51 7.24
C HIS A 474 -11.22 -13.29 5.99
N ASN A 475 -12.08 -14.28 6.23
CA ASN A 475 -12.85 -14.99 5.23
C ASN A 475 -14.10 -14.19 4.83
N ARG A 476 -14.39 -14.15 3.53
CA ARG A 476 -15.55 -13.46 2.95
C ARG A 476 -16.56 -14.42 2.34
N GLU A 477 -16.38 -15.72 2.58
CA GLU A 477 -17.22 -16.83 2.11
C GLU A 477 -17.64 -16.65 0.64
N ASP A 478 -18.94 -16.75 0.38
CA ASP A 478 -19.57 -16.68 -0.94
C ASP A 478 -19.61 -15.28 -1.55
N GLY A 479 -18.96 -14.30 -0.90
CA GLY A 479 -18.89 -12.93 -1.35
C GLY A 479 -18.45 -12.80 -2.81
N GLY A 480 -18.88 -11.73 -3.45
CA GLY A 480 -18.66 -11.52 -4.89
C GLY A 480 -19.98 -11.10 -5.53
N ALA A 481 -19.92 -10.11 -6.43
CA ALA A 481 -21.12 -9.63 -7.11
C ALA A 481 -21.50 -10.50 -8.33
N ASP A 482 -20.57 -11.32 -8.81
CA ASP A 482 -20.74 -12.16 -9.99
C ASP A 482 -20.79 -13.64 -9.58
N GLU A 483 -21.98 -14.24 -9.73
CA GLU A 483 -22.21 -15.66 -9.42
C GLU A 483 -21.49 -16.61 -10.40
N SER A 484 -21.00 -16.10 -11.53
CA SER A 484 -20.23 -16.87 -12.52
C SER A 484 -18.70 -16.86 -12.29
N ALA A 485 -18.19 -15.96 -11.46
CA ALA A 485 -16.80 -15.90 -11.05
C ALA A 485 -16.58 -16.57 -9.70
N ASP A 486 -15.42 -17.17 -9.44
CA ASP A 486 -15.10 -17.82 -8.15
C ASP A 486 -15.43 -16.88 -6.97
N ALA A 487 -16.10 -17.43 -5.96
CA ALA A 487 -16.45 -16.70 -4.75
C ALA A 487 -15.19 -16.17 -4.04
N HIS A 488 -15.35 -15.11 -3.25
CA HIS A 488 -14.23 -14.39 -2.65
C HIS A 488 -13.40 -15.24 -1.69
N GLY A 489 -14.05 -16.04 -0.83
CA GLY A 489 -13.40 -16.88 0.17
C GLY A 489 -12.43 -16.15 1.09
N TRP A 490 -11.36 -16.83 1.50
CA TRP A 490 -10.27 -16.26 2.30
C TRP A 490 -9.62 -15.07 1.60
N SER A 491 -9.62 -13.90 2.26
CA SER A 491 -9.18 -12.65 1.62
C SER A 491 -7.68 -12.39 1.78
N SER A 492 -7.10 -12.82 2.90
CA SER A 492 -5.68 -12.57 3.20
C SER A 492 -5.08 -13.56 4.21
N VAL A 493 -3.77 -13.78 4.06
CA VAL A 493 -2.98 -14.73 4.84
C VAL A 493 -1.62 -14.15 5.22
N TYR A 494 -0.98 -14.66 6.28
CA TYR A 494 0.30 -14.15 6.81
C TYR A 494 0.33 -12.64 7.04
N SER A 495 -0.83 -12.06 7.32
CA SER A 495 -1.04 -10.62 7.37
C SER A 495 -1.08 -10.13 8.82
N VAL A 496 -0.63 -8.90 9.04
CA VAL A 496 -0.36 -8.35 10.38
C VAL A 496 -1.00 -6.98 10.52
N LEU A 497 -1.76 -6.80 11.60
CA LEU A 497 -2.08 -5.48 12.15
C LEU A 497 -1.09 -5.21 13.29
N TRP A 498 -0.26 -4.18 13.14
CA TRP A 498 0.77 -3.79 14.11
C TRP A 498 0.52 -2.37 14.62
N ASN A 499 0.26 -2.22 15.92
CA ASN A 499 -0.04 -0.93 16.56
C ASN A 499 -1.16 -0.12 15.86
N CYS A 500 -2.09 -0.80 15.19
CA CYS A 500 -3.21 -0.15 14.51
C CYS A 500 -4.23 0.42 15.50
N THR A 501 -5.00 1.40 15.04
CA THR A 501 -6.12 1.97 15.80
C THR A 501 -7.40 1.87 14.99
N VAL A 502 -8.45 1.31 15.60
CA VAL A 502 -9.82 1.34 15.07
C VAL A 502 -10.64 2.37 15.84
N GLY A 503 -11.17 3.31 15.08
CA GLY A 503 -11.83 4.52 15.57
C GLY A 503 -13.27 4.32 15.97
N ASP A 504 -14.02 5.42 15.98
CA ASP A 504 -15.43 5.42 16.38
C ASP A 504 -16.34 5.36 15.14
N GLY A 505 -17.50 4.75 15.32
CA GLY A 505 -18.59 4.75 14.36
C GLY A 505 -19.41 6.04 14.40
N LYS A 506 -20.18 6.28 13.33
CA LYS A 506 -21.19 7.36 13.27
C LYS A 506 -22.29 7.25 14.34
N ASP A 507 -22.45 6.06 14.93
CA ASP A 507 -23.34 5.76 16.05
C ASP A 507 -22.73 6.11 17.42
N GLY A 508 -21.46 6.52 17.47
CA GLY A 508 -20.72 6.84 18.68
C GLY A 508 -20.07 5.65 19.39
N PHE A 509 -20.16 4.44 18.83
CA PHE A 509 -19.54 3.24 19.40
C PHE A 509 -18.17 2.95 18.79
N GLY A 510 -17.28 2.30 19.55
CA GLY A 510 -15.96 1.91 19.05
C GLY A 510 -16.05 0.80 18.01
N ARG A 511 -15.28 0.93 16.93
CA ARG A 511 -15.16 -0.10 15.88
C ARG A 511 -14.14 -1.16 16.25
N GLN A 512 -14.12 -2.24 15.48
CA GLN A 512 -13.33 -3.44 15.72
C GLN A 512 -12.44 -3.76 14.51
N ALA A 513 -11.44 -4.60 14.74
CA ALA A 513 -10.70 -5.30 13.71
C ALA A 513 -11.11 -6.78 13.69
N CYS A 514 -11.34 -7.34 12.51
CA CYS A 514 -11.52 -8.77 12.33
C CYS A 514 -10.20 -9.41 11.93
N VAL A 515 -9.68 -10.33 12.73
CA VAL A 515 -8.47 -11.10 12.40
C VAL A 515 -8.76 -12.57 12.66
N GLN A 516 -8.85 -13.32 11.57
CA GLN A 516 -9.15 -14.76 11.57
C GLN A 516 -7.92 -15.57 11.20
N GLN A 517 -7.87 -16.83 11.64
CA GLN A 517 -6.84 -17.80 11.31
C GLN A 517 -7.26 -18.60 10.07
N PRO A 518 -6.64 -18.37 8.90
CA PRO A 518 -6.91 -19.17 7.71
C PRO A 518 -6.27 -20.56 7.87
N PRO A 519 -6.83 -21.62 7.24
CA PRO A 519 -6.19 -22.92 7.20
C PRO A 519 -4.78 -22.82 6.63
N THR A 520 -3.86 -23.61 7.15
CA THR A 520 -2.44 -23.65 6.72
C THR A 520 -1.70 -22.31 6.85
N SER A 521 -2.24 -21.32 7.56
CA SER A 521 -1.65 -19.99 7.71
C SER A 521 -2.00 -19.36 9.06
N GLN A 522 -1.48 -18.16 9.30
CA GLN A 522 -1.74 -17.38 10.51
C GLN A 522 -1.80 -15.88 10.16
N ASN A 523 -2.89 -15.20 10.53
CA ASN A 523 -2.93 -13.74 10.58
C ASN A 523 -2.73 -13.24 12.02
N PHE A 524 -2.26 -12.01 12.19
CA PHE A 524 -1.81 -11.48 13.46
C PHE A 524 -2.40 -10.10 13.76
N ALA A 525 -2.74 -9.85 15.02
CA ALA A 525 -3.02 -8.51 15.55
C ALA A 525 -2.18 -8.29 16.81
N ILE A 526 -1.23 -7.34 16.75
CA ILE A 526 -0.31 -7.07 17.85
C ILE A 526 -0.37 -5.58 18.16
N GLY A 527 -0.78 -5.26 19.38
CA GLY A 527 -0.87 -3.88 19.85
C GLY A 527 -2.00 -3.05 19.24
N THR A 528 -2.99 -3.70 18.61
CA THR A 528 -4.16 -3.02 18.04
C THR A 528 -5.06 -2.45 19.15
N LYS A 529 -5.55 -1.22 18.96
CA LYS A 529 -6.35 -0.47 19.95
C LYS A 529 -7.68 0.01 19.38
N GLY A 530 -8.66 0.18 20.25
CA GLY A 530 -9.91 0.92 19.96
C GLY A 530 -9.94 2.28 20.66
N THR A 531 -10.66 3.26 20.10
CA THR A 531 -10.82 4.60 20.72
C THR A 531 -12.16 4.83 21.42
N GLY A 532 -13.20 4.06 21.08
CA GLY A 532 -14.58 4.36 21.44
C GLY A 532 -15.10 3.75 22.74
N VAL A 533 -16.30 4.18 23.14
CA VAL A 533 -16.99 3.75 24.38
C VAL A 533 -17.98 2.60 24.09
N LYS A 534 -17.69 1.43 24.70
CA LYS A 534 -18.51 0.31 25.21
C LYS A 534 -19.74 -0.24 24.42
N ASP A 535 -19.76 -1.57 24.29
CA ASP A 535 -21.00 -2.36 24.17
C ASP A 535 -21.83 -2.33 25.48
N THR A 536 -23.05 -2.89 25.49
CA THR A 536 -23.94 -2.92 26.66
C THR A 536 -23.36 -3.66 27.88
N ASP A 537 -22.35 -4.50 27.70
CA ASP A 537 -21.73 -5.31 28.75
C ASP A 537 -20.41 -4.72 29.26
N GLY A 538 -19.93 -3.62 28.65
CA GLY A 538 -18.71 -2.93 29.03
C GLY A 538 -17.41 -3.62 28.61
N VAL A 539 -17.46 -4.57 27.65
CA VAL A 539 -16.30 -5.32 27.15
C VAL A 539 -15.86 -4.76 25.80
N VAL A 540 -14.58 -4.36 25.68
CA VAL A 540 -14.03 -3.87 24.41
C VAL A 540 -13.48 -5.05 23.60
N ARG A 541 -14.26 -5.53 22.61
CA ARG A 541 -13.75 -6.47 21.60
C ARG A 541 -13.06 -5.68 20.49
N VAL A 542 -11.83 -5.21 20.72
CA VAL A 542 -11.07 -4.46 19.69
C VAL A 542 -10.69 -5.35 18.51
N VAL A 543 -10.36 -6.60 18.81
CA VAL A 543 -9.99 -7.61 17.82
C VAL A 543 -10.87 -8.82 18.06
N SER A 544 -11.49 -9.33 17.00
CA SER A 544 -12.36 -10.50 17.02
C SER A 544 -12.04 -11.44 15.85
N GLY A 545 -12.44 -12.71 15.97
CA GLY A 545 -12.52 -13.64 14.84
C GLY A 545 -13.88 -13.58 14.13
N GLU A 546 -14.73 -12.62 14.52
CA GLU A 546 -16.08 -12.44 13.98
C GLU A 546 -16.05 -11.36 12.90
N SER A 547 -16.75 -11.60 11.80
CA SER A 547 -17.02 -10.58 10.79
C SER A 547 -18.51 -10.52 10.53
N TRP A 548 -18.97 -9.49 9.82
CA TRP A 548 -20.36 -9.40 9.37
C TRP A 548 -20.82 -10.53 8.42
N ILE A 549 -19.93 -11.45 7.99
CA ILE A 549 -20.26 -12.62 7.16
C ILE A 549 -20.17 -13.89 8.01
N VAL A 550 -18.99 -14.15 8.58
CA VAL A 550 -18.65 -15.43 9.22
C VAL A 550 -17.79 -15.23 10.46
N THR A 551 -17.94 -16.17 11.39
CA THR A 551 -17.05 -16.34 12.53
C THR A 551 -16.12 -17.52 12.27
N GLU A 552 -14.82 -17.26 12.37
CA GLU A 552 -13.76 -18.26 12.22
C GLU A 552 -12.89 -18.27 13.49
N PRO A 553 -12.02 -19.27 13.68
CA PRO A 553 -10.99 -19.21 14.71
C PRO A 553 -10.24 -17.89 14.64
N ILE A 554 -10.08 -17.24 15.80
CA ILE A 554 -9.37 -15.96 15.87
C ILE A 554 -7.91 -16.17 15.49
N GLY A 555 -7.34 -15.21 14.76
CA GLY A 555 -5.90 -15.17 14.53
C GLY A 555 -5.11 -14.94 15.81
N PHE A 556 -3.78 -14.87 15.70
CA PHE A 556 -2.93 -14.61 16.84
C PHE A 556 -3.12 -13.16 17.30
N VAL A 557 -3.57 -12.96 18.53
CA VAL A 557 -3.82 -11.65 19.12
C VAL A 557 -2.97 -11.44 20.36
N GLU A 558 -2.25 -10.32 20.40
CA GLU A 558 -1.39 -9.98 21.53
C GLU A 558 -1.48 -8.48 21.86
N HIS A 559 -1.39 -8.16 23.15
CA HIS A 559 -1.28 -6.78 23.65
C HIS A 559 -2.40 -5.83 23.19
N THR A 560 -3.62 -6.34 22.98
CA THR A 560 -4.79 -5.51 22.65
C THR A 560 -4.94 -4.32 23.61
N ASN A 561 -5.25 -3.14 23.05
CA ASN A 561 -5.33 -1.86 23.76
C ASN A 561 -4.01 -1.34 24.37
N LYS A 562 -2.86 -1.91 24.00
CA LYS A 562 -1.54 -1.45 24.42
C LYS A 562 -0.64 -1.27 23.21
N ASN A 563 0.18 -0.23 23.19
CA ASN A 563 1.25 -0.15 22.18
C ASN A 563 2.35 -1.15 22.51
N VAL A 564 2.92 -1.76 21.47
CA VAL A 564 4.13 -2.57 21.57
C VAL A 564 5.32 -1.84 20.96
N GLU A 565 6.52 -2.19 21.43
CA GLU A 565 7.79 -1.82 20.83
C GLU A 565 8.35 -3.00 20.00
N PRO A 566 8.93 -2.76 18.81
CA PRO A 566 9.13 -1.46 18.19
C PRO A 566 7.82 -0.78 17.79
N ALA A 567 7.75 0.54 17.93
CA ALA A 567 6.58 1.33 17.56
C ALA A 567 6.12 1.06 16.10
N SER A 568 7.06 0.82 15.19
CA SER A 568 6.78 0.32 13.83
C SER A 568 7.62 -0.91 13.53
N LEU A 569 6.94 -2.00 13.16
CA LEU A 569 7.56 -3.24 12.71
C LEU A 569 8.32 -3.02 11.40
N TYR A 570 7.69 -2.39 10.39
CA TYR A 570 8.32 -2.15 9.09
C TYR A 570 9.64 -1.38 9.23
N ARG A 571 9.62 -0.28 9.99
CA ARG A 571 10.80 0.58 10.14
C ARG A 571 11.91 -0.13 10.90
N LYS A 572 11.58 -0.87 11.94
CA LYS A 572 12.60 -1.64 12.69
C LYS A 572 13.19 -2.76 11.82
N GLN A 573 12.35 -3.48 11.08
CA GLN A 573 12.80 -4.50 10.12
C GLN A 573 13.71 -3.90 9.03
N LEU A 574 13.37 -2.71 8.53
CA LEU A 574 14.18 -1.98 7.55
C LEU A 574 15.53 -1.57 8.15
N ALA A 575 15.52 -1.00 9.35
CA ALA A 575 16.73 -0.60 10.06
C ALA A 575 17.66 -1.79 10.30
N ASP A 576 17.14 -2.93 10.76
CA ASP A 576 17.94 -4.13 11.00
C ASP A 576 18.51 -4.73 9.71
N ARG A 577 17.76 -4.65 8.60
CA ARG A 577 18.21 -5.14 7.29
C ARG A 577 19.28 -4.25 6.66
N LEU A 578 19.20 -2.94 6.83
CA LEU A 578 20.17 -1.99 6.29
C LEU A 578 21.37 -1.77 7.23
N ALA A 579 21.29 -2.23 8.47
CA ALA A 579 22.41 -2.20 9.40
C ALA A 579 23.57 -3.06 8.86
N PRO A 580 24.83 -2.62 9.04
CA PRO A 580 26.03 -3.35 8.60
C PRO A 580 26.17 -4.77 9.14
#